data_AF-A0A101PP50-F1
#
_entry.id   AF-A0A101PP50-F1
#
_cell.length_a   1.000
_cell.length_b   1.000
_cell.length_c   1.000
_cell.angle_alpha   90.00
_cell.angle_beta   90.00
_cell.angle_gamma   90.00
#
_symmetry.space_group_name_H-M   'P 1'
#
loop_
_entity.id
_entity.type
_entity.pdbx_description
1 polymer ?
#
loop_
_entity_poly.entity_id
_entity_poly.type
_entity_poly.pdbx_seq_one_letter_code
_entity_poly.pdbx_strand_id
1 'polypeptide(L)'
;MLTREQTIEYKLLSTEGKHGDPRWPAFAARYGFDPQHPVQWEVETLEPAELQRLVLAAVDPYIDRQVLAQQIAREEEQRRALAAFVRGWGAAERT
;
A
#
# COMPACT_ATOMS: atom_id res chain seq x y z
N MET A 1 3.43 17.21 5.85
CA MET A 1 4.28 16.01 5.87
C MET A 1 5.72 16.47 5.82
N LEU A 2 6.61 15.93 6.65
CA LEU A 2 8.03 16.32 6.66
C LEU A 2 8.77 15.64 5.49
N THR A 3 9.78 16.31 4.93
CA THR A 3 10.61 15.75 3.87
C THR A 3 11.71 14.85 4.44
N ARG A 4 12.27 13.94 3.62
CA ARG A 4 13.38 13.06 4.01
C ARG A 4 14.58 13.81 4.58
N GLU A 5 14.86 14.98 4.01
CA GLU A 5 15.93 15.88 4.46
C GLU A 5 15.64 16.45 5.85
N GLN A 6 14.39 16.82 6.13
CA GLN A 6 13.95 17.29 7.45
C GLN A 6 14.02 16.19 8.52
N THR A 7 13.73 14.94 8.18
CA THR A 7 13.86 13.79 9.11
C THR A 7 15.32 13.55 9.52
N ILE A 8 16.26 13.70 8.58
CA ILE A 8 17.70 13.57 8.84
C ILE A 8 18.22 14.75 9.68
N GLU A 9 17.83 15.97 9.31
CA GLU A 9 18.23 17.21 9.99
C GLU A 9 17.79 17.23 11.46
N TYR A 10 16.55 16.79 11.73
CA TYR A 10 16.00 16.73 13.08
C TYR A 10 16.40 15.47 13.86
N LYS A 11 17.30 14.64 13.31
CA LYS A 11 17.77 13.39 13.91
C LYS A 11 16.63 12.46 14.36
N LEU A 12 15.52 12.46 13.60
CA LEU A 12 14.38 11.56 13.80
C LEU A 12 14.68 10.18 13.15
N LEU A 13 15.92 9.69 13.29
CA LEU A 13 16.31 8.36 12.86
C LEU A 13 15.69 7.34 13.83
N SER A 14 15.10 6.28 13.27
CA SER A 14 14.52 5.10 13.93
C SER A 14 14.77 5.06 15.44
N THR A 15 13.79 5.52 16.22
CA THR A 15 13.84 5.33 17.67
C THR A 15 13.77 3.83 17.95
N GLU A 16 14.63 3.32 18.84
CA GLU A 16 14.51 1.94 19.34
C GLU A 16 13.04 1.69 19.69
N GLY A 17 12.45 0.69 19.02
CA GLY A 17 11.04 0.40 19.18
C GLY A 17 10.72 0.03 20.62
N LYS A 18 9.43 -0.09 20.90
CA LYS A 18 8.77 -0.30 22.21
C LYS A 18 9.38 -1.37 23.15
N HIS A 19 10.61 -1.19 23.61
CA HIS A 19 11.31 -2.10 24.51
C HIS A 19 10.58 -2.26 25.85
N GLY A 20 9.76 -1.28 26.23
CA GLY A 20 8.90 -1.31 27.41
C GLY A 20 7.46 -1.75 27.19
N ASP A 21 7.00 -2.10 25.98
CA ASP A 21 5.61 -2.54 25.76
C ASP A 21 5.44 -4.01 26.17
N PRO A 22 4.64 -4.33 27.20
CA PRO A 22 4.48 -5.70 27.68
C PRO A 22 3.83 -6.64 26.65
N ARG A 23 3.24 -6.10 25.57
CA ARG A 23 2.67 -6.88 24.46
C ARG A 23 3.71 -7.27 23.41
N TRP A 24 4.89 -6.65 23.42
CA TRP A 24 5.93 -6.87 22.42
C TRP A 24 6.36 -8.36 22.32
N PRO A 25 6.61 -9.09 23.42
CA PRO A 25 7.05 -10.49 23.31
C PRO A 25 6.05 -11.39 22.59
N ALA A 26 4.75 -11.23 22.88
CA ALA A 26 3.69 -12.01 22.23
C ALA A 26 3.53 -11.65 20.74
N PHE A 27 3.69 -10.36 20.40
CA PHE A 27 3.67 -9.90 19.01
C PHE A 27 4.87 -10.43 18.22
N ALA A 28 6.09 -10.32 18.78
CA ALA A 28 7.31 -10.80 18.15
C ALA A 28 7.25 -12.30 17.88
N ALA A 29 6.78 -13.10 18.85
CA ALA A 29 6.59 -14.54 18.69
C ALA A 29 5.55 -14.88 17.60
N ARG A 30 4.48 -14.10 17.48
CA ARG A 30 3.42 -14.32 16.48
C ARG A 30 3.88 -14.07 15.04
N TYR A 31 4.79 -13.12 14.84
CA TYR A 31 5.20 -12.66 13.51
C TYR A 31 6.66 -12.95 13.16
N GLY A 32 7.40 -13.65 14.03
CA GLY A 32 8.78 -14.08 13.78
C GLY A 32 9.82 -12.96 13.89
N PHE A 33 9.55 -11.92 14.69
CA PHE A 33 10.52 -10.84 14.95
C PHE A 33 11.45 -11.19 16.13
N ASP A 34 12.61 -10.52 16.20
CA ASP A 34 13.53 -10.66 17.34
C ASP A 34 12.94 -10.00 18.61
N PRO A 35 12.64 -10.77 19.67
CA PRO A 35 12.04 -10.22 20.89
C PRO A 35 13.00 -9.34 21.70
N GLN A 36 14.32 -9.47 21.54
CA GLN A 36 15.32 -8.66 22.26
C GLN A 36 15.59 -7.31 21.59
N HIS A 37 15.24 -7.17 20.32
CA HIS A 37 15.46 -5.96 19.53
C HIS A 37 14.15 -5.49 18.89
N PRO A 38 13.27 -4.80 19.65
CA PRO A 38 12.06 -4.24 19.10
C PRO A 38 12.36 -3.20 18.03
N VAL A 39 11.96 -3.51 16.79
CA VAL A 39 12.11 -2.58 15.68
C VAL A 39 10.79 -1.88 15.42
N GLN A 40 10.75 -0.56 15.64
CA GLN A 40 9.67 0.29 15.16
C GLN A 40 10.04 0.77 13.76
N TRP A 41 9.45 0.15 12.74
CA TRP A 41 9.54 0.66 11.37
C TRP A 41 8.52 1.79 11.23
N GLU A 42 8.97 3.03 11.24
CA GLU A 42 8.13 4.15 10.83
C GLU A 42 7.88 4.05 9.32
N VAL A 43 6.70 3.57 8.94
CA VAL A 43 6.31 3.37 7.54
C VAL A 43 6.43 4.66 6.71
N GLU A 44 6.35 5.84 7.36
CA GLU A 44 6.55 7.15 6.73
C GLU A 44 8.01 7.46 6.35
N THR A 45 8.99 6.65 6.79
CA THR A 45 10.41 6.80 6.45
C THR A 45 10.86 5.96 5.25
N LEU A 46 10.01 5.06 4.77
CA LEU A 46 10.26 4.29 3.55
C LEU A 46 9.94 5.14 2.33
N GLU A 47 10.81 5.07 1.32
CA GLU A 47 10.49 5.64 0.01
C GLU A 47 9.15 5.09 -0.48
N PRO A 48 8.23 5.93 -1.01
CA PRO A 48 6.90 5.47 -1.42
C PRO A 48 6.93 4.27 -2.37
N ALA A 49 7.91 4.22 -3.28
CA ALA A 49 8.11 3.10 -4.19
C ALA A 49 8.52 1.81 -3.46
N GLU A 50 9.33 1.92 -2.42
CA GLU A 50 9.78 0.79 -1.61
C GLU A 50 8.65 0.24 -0.75
N LEU A 51 7.88 1.14 -0.12
CA LEU A 51 6.67 0.76 0.61
C LEU A 51 5.66 0.07 -0.31
N GLN A 52 5.42 0.65 -1.50
CA GLN A 52 4.53 0.06 -2.50
C GLN A 52 4.99 -1.34 -2.90
N ARG A 53 6.29 -1.53 -3.17
CA ARG A 53 6.86 -2.83 -3.52
C ARG A 53 6.63 -3.87 -2.43
N LEU A 54 6.92 -3.51 -1.17
CA LEU A 54 6.76 -4.42 -0.03
C LEU A 54 5.30 -4.79 0.21
N VAL A 55 4.39 -3.82 0.13
CA VAL A 55 2.95 -4.07 0.27
C VAL A 55 2.44 -4.99 -0.84
N LEU A 56 2.81 -4.73 -2.10
CA LEU A 56 2.41 -5.58 -3.22
C LEU A 56 2.96 -7.00 -3.08
N ALA A 57 4.23 -7.15 -2.69
CA ALA A 57 4.84 -8.46 -2.46
C ALA A 57 4.17 -9.23 -1.31
N ALA A 58 3.78 -8.54 -0.23
CA ALA A 58 3.10 -9.15 0.91
C ALA A 58 1.67 -9.61 0.57
N VAL A 59 0.97 -8.87 -0.29
CA VAL A 59 -0.40 -9.20 -0.69
C VAL A 59 -0.44 -10.24 -1.81
N ASP A 60 0.62 -10.35 -2.63
CA ASP A 60 0.70 -11.24 -3.80
C ASP A 60 0.17 -12.67 -3.57
N PRO A 61 0.55 -13.38 -2.48
CA PRO A 61 0.10 -14.76 -2.25
C PRO A 61 -1.40 -14.88 -1.97
N TYR A 62 -2.05 -13.79 -1.58
CA TYR A 62 -3.47 -13.74 -1.22
C TYR A 62 -4.35 -13.27 -2.38
N ILE A 63 -3.76 -12.95 -3.54
CA ILE A 63 -4.50 -12.51 -4.72
C ILE A 63 -4.99 -13.75 -5.47
N ASP A 64 -6.31 -13.94 -5.52
CA ASP A 64 -6.93 -14.84 -6.49
C ASP A 64 -6.80 -14.21 -7.90
N ARG A 65 -5.87 -14.76 -8.69
CA ARG A 65 -5.56 -14.27 -10.03
C ARG A 65 -6.70 -14.46 -11.02
N GLN A 66 -7.52 -15.50 -10.84
CA GLN A 66 -8.65 -15.75 -11.73
C GLN A 66 -9.75 -14.73 -11.49
N VAL A 67 -10.07 -14.46 -10.22
CA VAL A 67 -11.04 -13.44 -9.84
C VAL A 67 -10.57 -12.05 -10.28
N LEU A 68 -9.28 -11.73 -10.06
CA LEU A 68 -8.71 -10.46 -10.50
C LEU A 68 -8.84 -10.26 -12.02
N ALA A 69 -8.51 -11.28 -12.82
CA ALA A 69 -8.63 -11.21 -14.28
C ALA A 69 -10.07 -10.98 -14.73
N GLN A 70 -11.05 -11.62 -14.07
CA GLN A 70 -12.47 -11.41 -14.35
C GLN A 70 -12.91 -9.98 -14.03
N GLN A 71 -12.46 -9.40 -12.91
CA GLN A 71 -12.80 -8.02 -12.57
C GLN A 71 -12.19 -7.02 -13.56
N ILE A 72 -10.95 -7.24 -14.00
CA ILE A 72 -10.30 -6.40 -15.03
C ILE A 72 -11.12 -6.42 -16.33
N ALA A 73 -11.50 -7.62 -16.80
CA ALA A 73 -12.28 -7.75 -18.03
C ALA A 73 -13.65 -7.05 -17.94
N ARG A 74 -14.32 -7.16 -16.78
CA ARG A 74 -15.58 -6.47 -16.51
C ARG A 74 -15.40 -4.95 -16.51
N GLU A 75 -14.35 -4.45 -15.88
CA GLU A 75 -14.06 -3.02 -15.84
C GLU A 75 -13.78 -2.46 -17.25
N GLU A 76 -13.01 -3.19 -18.07
CA GLU A 76 -12.77 -2.80 -19.45
C GLU A 76 -14.05 -2.74 -20.28
N GLU A 77 -14.96 -3.69 -20.09
CA GLU A 77 -16.27 -3.67 -20.73
C GLU A 77 -17.09 -2.44 -20.29
N GLN A 78 -17.11 -2.13 -19.00
CA GLN A 78 -17.77 -0.93 -18.48
C GLN A 78 -17.17 0.36 -19.05
N ARG A 79 -15.83 0.44 -19.14
CA ARG A 79 -15.14 1.59 -19.75
C ARG A 79 -15.51 1.72 -21.23
N ARG A 80 -15.60 0.62 -21.98
CA ARG A 80 -16.06 0.63 -23.39
C ARG A 80 -17.50 1.11 -23.52
N ALA A 81 -18.40 0.61 -22.67
CA ALA A 81 -19.80 0.99 -22.66
C ALA A 81 -19.98 2.48 -22.31
N LEU A 82 -19.28 2.97 -21.28
CA LEU A 82 -19.29 4.38 -20.91
C LEU A 82 -18.75 5.26 -22.03
N ALA A 83 -17.64 4.87 -22.67
CA ALA A 83 -17.08 5.63 -23.78
C ALA A 83 -18.03 5.67 -24.99
N ALA A 84 -18.74 4.58 -25.27
CA ALA A 84 -19.77 4.55 -26.32
C ALA A 84 -20.96 5.47 -25.97
N PHE A 85 -21.43 5.43 -24.72
CA PHE A 85 -22.48 6.31 -24.24
C PHE A 85 -22.11 7.79 -24.37
N VAL A 86 -20.93 8.19 -23.86
CA VAL A 86 -20.46 9.59 -23.93
C VAL A 86 -20.33 10.07 -25.39
N ARG A 87 -19.83 9.21 -26.29
CA ARG A 87 -19.76 9.55 -27.73
C ARG A 87 -21.14 9.72 -28.35
N GLY A 88 -22.10 8.85 -28.01
CA GLY A 88 -23.48 8.95 -28.49
C GLY A 88 -24.21 10.19 -27.97
N TRP A 89 -23.98 10.54 -26.70
CA TRP A 89 -24.54 11.74 -26.07
C TRP A 89 -24.10 13.03 -26.77
N GLY A 90 -22.80 13.20 -27.02
CA GLY A 90 -22.26 14.38 -27.72
C GLY A 90 -22.56 14.46 -29.23
N ALA A 91 -23.15 13.42 -29.81
CA ALA A 91 -23.69 13.44 -31.17
C ALA A 91 -25.15 13.91 -31.19
N ALA A 92 -25.95 13.53 -30.17
CA ALA A 92 -27.34 13.95 -30.04
C ALA A 92 -27.50 15.45 -29.75
N GLU A 93 -26.57 16.07 -29.02
CA GLU A 93 -26.61 17.52 -28.71
C GLU A 93 -26.23 18.44 -29.90
N ARG A 94 -25.75 17.90 -31.02
CA ARG A 94 -25.32 18.66 -32.21
C ARG A 94 -26.28 18.59 -33.40
N THR A 95 -27.48 18.06 -33.19
CA THR A 95 -28.57 17.97 -34.19
C THR A 95 -29.75 18.77 -33.70
#